data_AF-A0A524FJW7-F1
#
_entry.id   AF-A0A524FJW7-F1
#
_cell.length_a   1.000
_cell.length_b   1.000
_cell.length_c   1.000
_cell.angle_alpha   90.00
_cell.angle_beta   90.00
_cell.angle_gamma   90.00
#
_symmetry.space_group_name_H-M   'P 1'
#
loop_
_entity.id
_entity.type
_entity.pdbx_description
1 polymer ?
#
loop_
_entity_poly.entity_id
_entity_poly.type
_entity_poly.pdbx_seq_one_letter_code
_entity_poly.pdbx_strand_id
1 'polypeptide(L)'
;MDSENILPEVKRVSKKELEHFKNEGYIVFASHNHTNFSDGDDYRNVIDALVKVGVNLIALTDHNNIRVANHAKSYIQEKYPECGYIISEEVDSQHGDILAYGLQSEIKVKEGEKLPITQINEIIHDQGGVSVIAHPFHPGEGIFRTFGGLKKAQIKNLNFDGIEVFHADLPPFLNNMCSALIKLRPQMFVLGADDAHSVYQIGRYFNLIGPDIDDVHDIDEVLGAMKQKKITILELMGWSARPFHMLPGFFDILFKKGLKRINAFAGIYGLFKGIHFQHESLGWNPKTPYEFKSELQKLIQTMNINTIRLDAMGPKTQSYEFASVAKELGLNVILNPKYVYPEGIDKPKLDHSLTFEEFEDFCLDHSQRAQTADVDIFCIGNELTLELSDDKSGHIERFNQDFFRQFTPSFLEMIPGIGTSRLAKLSKIGKEEHRIKGYLEKLSKKVRDHFSGMVSYASGSWEVRHVPWKHFDVICCNLYFSDLFVEFIQDVPKLILKVLKGSPASRAALPFKQTIQYLKTFKKPVIISELGFQTVSNTIRVGPMPVQYHEDFNSFKYDESAQANGFAEVFKLLKKDIFVNGLIIHEWSDHIEKGFGLVKLDNTQKLSCDTISNFFKTWEI
;
A
#
# COMPACT_ATOMS: atom_id res chain seq x y z
N MET A 1 -5.64 16.58 -30.75
CA MET A 1 -4.52 15.78 -31.28
C MET A 1 -4.52 14.50 -30.48
N ASP A 2 -4.96 13.44 -31.13
CA ASP A 2 -5.54 12.24 -30.54
C ASP A 2 -4.58 11.48 -29.62
N SER A 3 -5.00 11.27 -28.38
CA SER A 3 -4.32 10.45 -27.39
C SER A 3 -4.83 9.01 -27.48
N GLU A 4 -4.56 8.33 -28.60
CA GLU A 4 -4.66 6.88 -28.61
C GLU A 4 -3.54 6.31 -27.72
N ASN A 5 -3.94 5.51 -26.73
CA ASN A 5 -3.02 4.72 -25.91
C ASN A 5 -2.35 3.68 -26.82
N ILE A 6 -1.04 3.84 -27.07
CA ILE A 6 -0.22 2.97 -27.94
C ILE A 6 0.46 1.86 -27.12
N LEU A 7 -0.02 1.59 -25.91
CA LEU A 7 0.45 0.41 -25.18
C LEU A 7 -0.24 -0.82 -25.73
N PRO A 8 0.50 -1.92 -25.99
CA PRO A 8 -0.11 -3.19 -26.30
C PRO A 8 -1.02 -3.61 -25.14
N GLU A 9 -2.16 -4.18 -25.48
CA GLU A 9 -3.13 -4.66 -24.51
C GLU A 9 -2.54 -5.82 -23.71
N VAL A 10 -2.71 -5.79 -22.39
CA VAL A 10 -2.36 -6.91 -21.51
C VAL A 10 -3.60 -7.77 -21.32
N LYS A 11 -3.52 -9.03 -21.74
CA LYS A 11 -4.61 -9.98 -21.60
C LYS A 11 -4.54 -10.66 -20.24
N ARG A 12 -5.55 -10.42 -19.41
CA ARG A 12 -5.71 -11.13 -18.14
C ARG A 12 -6.24 -12.52 -18.38
N VAL A 13 -5.58 -13.53 -17.83
CA VAL A 13 -5.91 -14.94 -18.09
C VAL A 13 -5.86 -15.75 -16.80
N SER A 14 -6.70 -16.77 -16.71
CA SER A 14 -6.64 -17.81 -15.70
C SER A 14 -5.69 -18.93 -16.13
N LYS A 15 -5.27 -19.77 -15.18
CA LYS A 15 -4.46 -20.97 -15.49
C LYS A 15 -5.13 -21.92 -16.48
N LYS A 16 -6.46 -22.02 -16.47
CA LYS A 16 -7.21 -22.85 -17.42
C LYS A 16 -7.12 -22.31 -18.85
N GLU A 17 -7.11 -20.99 -18.99
CA GLU A 17 -6.95 -20.33 -20.30
C GLU A 17 -5.53 -20.48 -20.85
N LEU A 18 -4.50 -20.48 -20.00
CA LEU A 18 -3.12 -20.79 -20.42
C LEU A 18 -3.01 -22.17 -21.07
N GLU A 19 -3.58 -23.20 -20.44
CA GLU A 19 -3.60 -24.55 -21.02
C GLU A 19 -4.37 -24.60 -22.34
N HIS A 20 -5.44 -23.81 -22.48
CA HIS A 20 -6.16 -23.71 -23.74
C HIS A 20 -5.30 -23.11 -24.86
N PHE A 21 -4.57 -22.02 -24.61
CA PHE A 21 -3.70 -21.42 -25.62
C PHE A 21 -2.58 -22.37 -26.06
N LYS A 22 -1.98 -23.14 -25.14
CA LYS A 22 -0.98 -24.15 -25.50
C LYS A 22 -1.54 -25.21 -26.46
N ASN A 23 -2.79 -25.64 -26.24
CA ASN A 23 -3.47 -26.57 -27.16
C ASN A 23 -3.82 -25.94 -28.52
N GLU A 24 -3.88 -24.61 -28.62
CA GLU A 24 -4.09 -23.87 -29.88
C GLU A 24 -2.77 -23.54 -30.60
N GLY A 25 -1.63 -24.09 -30.14
CA GLY A 25 -0.33 -23.88 -30.78
C GLY A 25 0.36 -22.57 -30.39
N TYR A 26 0.04 -22.02 -29.22
CA TYR A 26 0.80 -20.90 -28.64
C TYR A 26 1.84 -21.37 -27.63
N ILE A 27 2.91 -20.58 -27.50
CA ILE A 27 3.92 -20.74 -26.46
C ILE A 27 3.70 -19.72 -25.36
N VAL A 28 3.77 -20.15 -24.10
CA VAL A 28 3.80 -19.31 -22.91
C VAL A 28 5.26 -19.17 -22.46
N PHE A 29 5.80 -17.98 -22.68
CA PHE A 29 7.20 -17.63 -22.49
C PHE A 29 7.41 -16.79 -21.23
N ALA A 30 8.31 -17.24 -20.35
CA ALA A 30 8.83 -16.46 -19.24
C ALA A 30 10.21 -15.90 -19.60
N SER A 31 10.28 -14.58 -19.77
CA SER A 31 11.39 -13.95 -20.49
C SER A 31 12.54 -13.46 -19.62
N HIS A 32 12.36 -13.25 -18.32
CA HIS A 32 13.38 -12.62 -17.47
C HIS A 32 13.36 -13.27 -16.08
N ASN A 33 14.33 -14.14 -15.80
CA ASN A 33 14.42 -14.88 -14.54
C ASN A 33 15.89 -15.16 -14.20
N HIS A 34 16.28 -14.88 -12.96
CA HIS A 34 17.63 -15.06 -12.43
C HIS A 34 17.73 -16.32 -11.58
N THR A 35 18.94 -16.88 -11.49
CA THR A 35 19.20 -18.08 -10.71
C THR A 35 20.43 -17.93 -9.82
N ASN A 36 20.73 -18.98 -9.07
CA ASN A 36 21.90 -19.08 -8.21
C ASN A 36 23.25 -19.05 -8.98
N PHE A 37 23.23 -18.96 -10.32
CA PHE A 37 24.41 -18.71 -11.14
C PHE A 37 24.75 -17.22 -11.29
N SER A 38 23.88 -16.33 -10.81
CA SER A 38 24.15 -14.91 -10.55
C SER A 38 23.67 -14.54 -9.14
N ASP A 39 22.45 -14.04 -9.00
CA ASP A 39 21.88 -13.48 -7.77
C ASP A 39 20.43 -13.93 -7.47
N GLY A 40 19.98 -15.00 -8.13
CA GLY A 40 18.67 -15.59 -7.92
C GLY A 40 18.63 -16.88 -7.07
N ASP A 41 17.44 -17.48 -6.97
CA ASP A 41 17.21 -18.77 -6.31
C ASP A 41 17.79 -19.97 -7.11
N ASP A 42 17.84 -21.16 -6.49
CA ASP A 42 18.32 -22.38 -7.18
C ASP A 42 17.59 -22.62 -8.50
N TYR A 43 18.35 -22.79 -9.60
CA TYR A 43 17.82 -22.90 -10.95
C TYR A 43 16.73 -23.98 -11.11
N ARG A 44 16.80 -25.08 -10.34
CA ARG A 44 15.80 -26.16 -10.38
C ARG A 44 14.48 -25.69 -9.79
N ASN A 45 14.54 -24.95 -8.69
CA ASN A 45 13.36 -24.38 -8.05
C ASN A 45 12.70 -23.32 -8.94
N VAL A 46 13.51 -22.50 -9.63
CA VAL A 46 13.03 -21.51 -10.60
C VAL A 46 12.31 -22.19 -11.77
N ILE A 47 12.94 -23.20 -12.40
CA ILE A 47 12.32 -23.98 -13.48
C ILE A 47 11.03 -24.67 -13.01
N ASP A 48 11.07 -25.33 -11.85
CA ASP A 48 9.90 -25.99 -11.27
C ASP A 48 8.74 -25.03 -11.04
N ALA A 49 9.04 -23.83 -10.52
CA ALA A 49 8.04 -22.79 -10.30
C ALA A 49 7.42 -22.32 -11.62
N LEU A 50 8.23 -22.03 -12.64
CA LEU A 50 7.78 -21.59 -13.96
C LEU A 50 6.85 -22.61 -14.63
N VAL A 51 7.28 -23.87 -14.69
CA VAL A 51 6.48 -24.95 -15.28
C VAL A 51 5.17 -25.13 -14.51
N LYS A 52 5.22 -25.05 -13.17
CA LYS A 52 4.03 -25.14 -12.32
C LYS A 52 3.01 -24.03 -12.59
N VAL A 53 3.45 -22.85 -13.02
CA VAL A 53 2.58 -21.73 -13.42
C VAL A 53 1.94 -21.97 -14.81
N GLY A 54 2.57 -22.81 -15.64
CA GLY A 54 2.08 -23.20 -16.96
C GLY A 54 2.95 -22.74 -18.12
N VAL A 55 4.12 -22.17 -17.82
CA VAL A 55 5.17 -21.80 -18.79
C VAL A 55 5.67 -23.04 -19.51
N ASN A 56 5.85 -22.95 -20.83
CA ASN A 56 6.45 -24.01 -21.65
C ASN A 56 7.66 -23.52 -22.47
N LEU A 57 8.03 -22.24 -22.41
CA LEU A 57 9.32 -21.75 -22.87
C LEU A 57 9.99 -20.93 -21.78
N ILE A 58 11.22 -21.30 -21.42
CA ILE A 58 11.94 -20.73 -20.28
C ILE A 58 13.19 -20.00 -20.77
N ALA A 59 13.37 -18.75 -20.32
CA ALA A 59 14.64 -18.04 -20.33
C ALA A 59 15.17 -17.89 -18.90
N LEU A 60 16.46 -18.21 -18.71
CA LEU A 60 17.19 -17.94 -17.48
C LEU A 60 18.31 -16.97 -17.85
N THR A 61 18.23 -15.75 -17.34
CA THR A 61 18.93 -14.56 -17.84
C THR A 61 19.95 -14.06 -16.83
N ASP A 62 20.72 -14.97 -16.23
CA ASP A 62 21.72 -14.65 -15.21
C ASP A 62 22.69 -13.55 -15.69
N HIS A 63 23.05 -12.64 -14.78
CA HIS A 63 23.91 -11.50 -15.12
C HIS A 63 25.28 -11.91 -15.68
N ASN A 64 25.59 -11.42 -16.88
CA ASN A 64 26.88 -11.53 -17.58
C ASN A 64 27.43 -12.96 -17.73
N ASN A 65 26.57 -13.98 -17.71
CA ASN A 65 27.00 -15.36 -17.92
C ASN A 65 25.86 -16.28 -18.37
N ILE A 66 26.21 -17.35 -19.10
CA ILE A 66 25.25 -18.41 -19.51
C ILE A 66 25.55 -19.76 -18.84
N ARG A 67 26.24 -19.77 -17.70
CA ARG A 67 26.75 -21.02 -17.08
C ARG A 67 25.62 -21.97 -16.69
N VAL A 68 24.43 -21.43 -16.39
CA VAL A 68 23.24 -22.22 -16.08
C VAL A 68 22.76 -23.06 -17.28
N ALA A 69 23.08 -22.67 -18.52
CA ALA A 69 22.44 -23.19 -19.73
C ALA A 69 22.51 -24.72 -19.88
N ASN A 70 23.69 -25.32 -19.65
CA ASN A 70 23.84 -26.78 -19.76
C ASN A 70 23.12 -27.53 -18.64
N HIS A 71 23.10 -26.94 -17.43
CA HIS A 71 22.39 -27.51 -16.27
C HIS A 71 20.88 -27.44 -16.45
N ALA A 72 20.37 -26.28 -16.87
CA ALA A 72 18.96 -26.05 -17.15
C ALA A 72 18.46 -26.94 -18.30
N LYS A 73 19.20 -26.98 -19.42
CA LYS A 73 18.86 -27.84 -20.56
C LYS A 73 18.74 -29.30 -20.17
N SER A 74 19.71 -29.82 -19.42
CA SER A 74 19.68 -31.21 -18.95
C SER A 74 18.50 -31.46 -18.01
N TYR A 75 18.25 -30.55 -17.07
CA TYR A 75 17.16 -30.66 -16.11
C TYR A 75 15.77 -30.62 -16.76
N ILE A 76 15.57 -29.69 -17.70
CA ILE A 76 14.32 -29.53 -18.46
C ILE A 76 14.09 -30.77 -19.34
N GLN A 77 15.10 -31.24 -20.07
CA GLN A 77 14.96 -32.43 -20.92
C GLN A 77 14.61 -33.69 -20.11
N GLU A 78 15.14 -33.83 -18.89
CA GLU A 78 14.86 -34.98 -18.02
C GLU A 78 13.47 -34.91 -17.38
N LYS A 79 13.06 -33.73 -16.88
CA LYS A 79 11.88 -33.59 -16.03
C LYS A 79 10.64 -33.03 -16.75
N TYR A 80 10.85 -32.19 -17.76
CA TYR A 80 9.83 -31.43 -18.48
C TYR A 80 10.12 -31.40 -20.00
N PRO A 81 10.18 -32.56 -20.67
CA PRO A 81 10.55 -32.66 -22.09
C PRO A 81 9.61 -31.90 -23.05
N GLU A 82 8.41 -31.55 -22.60
CA GLU A 82 7.45 -30.70 -23.31
C GLU A 82 7.78 -29.20 -23.26
N CYS A 83 8.74 -28.78 -22.45
CA CYS A 83 9.16 -27.39 -22.30
C CYS A 83 10.43 -27.09 -23.09
N GLY A 84 10.45 -25.98 -23.82
CA GLY A 84 11.64 -25.44 -24.47
C GLY A 84 12.48 -24.58 -23.53
N TYR A 85 13.76 -24.42 -23.88
CA TYR A 85 14.70 -23.57 -23.16
C TYR A 85 15.48 -22.71 -24.14
N ILE A 86 15.43 -21.38 -23.96
CA ILE A 86 16.18 -20.42 -24.76
C ILE A 86 17.41 -19.97 -23.98
N ILE A 87 18.60 -20.29 -24.50
CA ILE A 87 19.87 -19.84 -23.90
C ILE A 87 19.89 -18.31 -23.95
N SER A 88 20.08 -17.71 -22.79
CA SER A 88 19.91 -16.28 -22.59
C SER A 88 20.82 -15.74 -21.49
N GLU A 89 21.05 -14.44 -21.52
CA GLU A 89 21.97 -13.70 -20.63
C GLU A 89 21.43 -12.28 -20.43
N GLU A 90 21.52 -11.73 -19.22
CA GLU A 90 21.38 -10.30 -18.99
C GLU A 90 22.76 -9.64 -18.94
N VAL A 91 23.09 -8.83 -19.96
CA VAL A 91 24.40 -8.20 -20.11
C VAL A 91 24.38 -6.79 -19.54
N ASP A 92 25.27 -6.51 -18.60
CA ASP A 92 25.45 -5.18 -18.02
C ASP A 92 26.30 -4.30 -18.97
N SER A 93 25.62 -3.42 -19.70
CA SER A 93 26.30 -2.48 -20.61
C SER A 93 26.73 -1.19 -19.92
N GLN A 94 27.52 -0.37 -20.64
CA GLN A 94 27.88 0.97 -20.17
C GLN A 94 26.67 1.84 -19.77
N HIS A 95 25.50 1.63 -20.38
CA HIS A 95 24.35 2.52 -20.20
C HIS A 95 23.11 1.85 -19.60
N GLY A 96 23.13 0.53 -19.42
CA GLY A 96 22.07 -0.24 -18.75
C GLY A 96 21.99 -1.67 -19.27
N ASP A 97 21.06 -2.45 -18.74
CA ASP A 97 21.04 -3.88 -19.01
C ASP A 97 20.34 -4.23 -20.33
N ILE A 98 20.78 -5.34 -20.92
CA ILE A 98 20.32 -5.85 -22.19
C ILE A 98 20.07 -7.35 -22.04
N LEU A 99 18.85 -7.77 -22.37
CA LEU A 99 18.52 -9.19 -22.46
C LEU A 99 18.93 -9.71 -23.84
N ALA A 100 19.77 -10.73 -23.83
CA ALA A 100 20.22 -11.44 -25.00
C ALA A 100 19.55 -12.83 -25.03
N TYR A 101 18.84 -13.14 -26.11
CA TYR A 101 18.21 -14.45 -26.28
C TYR A 101 18.72 -15.17 -27.52
N GLY A 102 18.81 -16.51 -27.45
CA GLY A 102 19.26 -17.34 -28.56
C GLY A 102 20.79 -17.38 -28.69
N LEU A 103 21.51 -17.29 -27.56
CA LEU A 103 22.97 -17.29 -27.58
C LEU A 103 23.54 -18.69 -27.83
N GLN A 104 24.64 -18.74 -28.57
CA GLN A 104 25.44 -19.96 -28.76
C GLN A 104 26.65 -20.00 -27.82
N SER A 105 27.10 -18.82 -27.37
CA SER A 105 28.23 -18.64 -26.47
C SER A 105 28.06 -17.38 -25.63
N GLU A 106 28.67 -17.39 -24.44
CA GLU A 106 28.67 -16.26 -23.50
C GLU A 106 29.25 -14.99 -24.13
N ILE A 107 28.65 -13.84 -23.80
CA ILE A 107 29.15 -12.55 -24.26
C ILE A 107 30.36 -12.16 -23.40
N LYS A 108 31.56 -12.44 -23.92
CA LYS A 108 32.80 -12.21 -23.18
C LYS A 108 33.09 -10.73 -22.99
N VAL A 109 33.03 -10.29 -21.75
CA VAL A 109 33.48 -8.97 -21.31
C VAL A 109 34.78 -9.13 -20.51
N LYS A 110 35.75 -8.21 -20.68
CA LYS A 110 36.95 -8.21 -19.84
C LYS A 110 36.55 -7.87 -18.40
N GLU A 111 37.21 -8.51 -17.44
CA GLU A 111 36.94 -8.28 -16.03
C GLU A 111 37.03 -6.78 -15.67
N GLY A 112 35.95 -6.24 -15.11
CA GLY A 112 35.85 -4.83 -14.72
C GLY A 112 35.52 -3.85 -15.86
N GLU A 113 35.35 -4.32 -17.10
CA GLU A 113 34.91 -3.48 -18.22
C GLU A 113 33.39 -3.64 -18.47
N LYS A 114 32.80 -2.64 -19.12
CA LYS A 114 31.44 -2.72 -19.69
C LYS A 114 31.50 -2.40 -21.17
N LEU A 115 30.83 -3.20 -22.00
CA LEU A 115 30.81 -3.00 -23.44
C LEU A 115 29.80 -1.90 -23.84
N PRO A 116 30.08 -1.15 -24.92
CA PRO A 116 29.08 -0.31 -25.55
C PRO A 116 27.89 -1.13 -26.05
N ILE A 117 26.68 -0.60 -25.95
CA ILE A 117 25.44 -1.25 -26.40
C ILE A 117 25.53 -1.71 -27.87
N THR A 118 26.14 -0.89 -28.73
CA THR A 118 26.28 -1.24 -30.17
C THR A 118 27.07 -2.52 -30.36
N GLN A 119 28.16 -2.69 -29.60
CA GLN A 119 29.00 -3.88 -29.66
C GLN A 119 28.27 -5.10 -29.09
N ILE A 120 27.52 -4.94 -28.00
CA ILE A 120 26.71 -6.03 -27.43
C ILE A 120 25.66 -6.49 -28.45
N ASN A 121 24.93 -5.55 -29.07
CA ASN A 121 23.93 -5.88 -30.06
C ASN A 121 24.53 -6.59 -31.28
N GLU A 122 25.69 -6.13 -31.78
CA GLU A 122 26.43 -6.80 -32.85
C GLU A 122 26.79 -8.25 -32.48
N ILE A 123 27.35 -8.48 -31.28
CA ILE A 123 27.71 -9.82 -30.80
C ILE A 123 26.47 -10.74 -30.69
N ILE A 124 25.34 -10.20 -30.23
CA ILE A 124 24.08 -10.97 -30.12
C ILE A 124 23.59 -11.35 -31.53
N HIS A 125 23.58 -10.40 -32.46
CA HIS A 125 23.09 -10.61 -33.82
C HIS A 125 23.98 -11.54 -34.64
N ASP A 126 25.30 -11.48 -34.45
CA ASP A 126 26.26 -12.39 -35.09
C ASP A 126 26.04 -13.85 -34.67
N GLN A 127 25.46 -14.08 -33.48
CA GLN A 127 25.06 -15.40 -33.00
C GLN A 127 23.65 -15.83 -33.47
N GLY A 128 22.94 -14.98 -34.22
CA GLY A 128 21.56 -15.22 -34.66
C GLY A 128 20.48 -14.84 -33.62
N GLY A 129 20.90 -14.36 -32.44
CA GLY A 129 20.03 -14.02 -31.33
C GLY A 129 19.22 -12.73 -31.53
N VAL A 130 18.51 -12.35 -30.47
CA VAL A 130 17.79 -11.07 -30.38
C VAL A 130 18.22 -10.26 -29.17
N SER A 131 18.32 -8.95 -29.35
CA SER A 131 18.70 -7.99 -28.32
C SER A 131 17.47 -7.20 -27.85
N VAL A 132 17.20 -7.24 -26.55
CA VAL A 132 16.03 -6.64 -25.92
C VAL A 132 16.46 -5.67 -24.83
N ILE A 133 15.83 -4.50 -24.80
CA ILE A 133 16.05 -3.52 -23.73
C ILE A 133 15.41 -4.07 -22.44
N ALA A 134 16.22 -4.39 -21.43
CA ALA A 134 15.77 -4.77 -20.09
C ALA A 134 15.24 -3.53 -19.36
N HIS A 135 14.14 -3.68 -18.62
CA HIS A 135 13.59 -2.72 -17.65
C HIS A 135 14.01 -1.25 -17.89
N PRO A 136 13.61 -0.63 -19.02
CA PRO A 136 14.27 0.55 -19.60
C PRO A 136 14.37 1.75 -18.65
N PHE A 137 13.41 1.89 -17.74
CA PHE A 137 13.33 2.97 -16.76
C PHE A 137 13.68 2.54 -15.33
N HIS A 138 14.28 1.36 -15.15
CA HIS A 138 14.83 0.95 -13.88
C HIS A 138 15.86 1.99 -13.41
N PRO A 139 15.75 2.51 -12.17
CA PRO A 139 16.56 3.67 -11.74
C PRO A 139 18.07 3.42 -11.70
N GLY A 140 18.49 2.16 -11.50
CA GLY A 140 19.87 1.72 -11.33
C GLY A 140 20.44 1.00 -12.56
N GLU A 141 19.70 0.03 -13.10
CA GLU A 141 20.16 -0.79 -14.23
C GLU A 141 19.55 -0.43 -15.59
N GLY A 142 18.46 0.32 -15.63
CA GLY A 142 17.76 0.60 -16.88
C GLY A 142 18.56 1.52 -17.81
N ILE A 143 18.34 1.39 -19.13
CA ILE A 143 19.04 2.22 -20.13
C ILE A 143 18.79 3.74 -19.96
N PHE A 144 17.68 4.12 -19.30
CA PHE A 144 17.31 5.50 -18.94
C PHE A 144 17.54 5.82 -17.46
N ARG A 145 18.41 5.07 -16.79
CA ARG A 145 18.73 5.24 -15.36
C ARG A 145 19.04 6.68 -14.98
N THR A 146 18.75 6.98 -13.72
CA THR A 146 18.72 8.35 -13.18
C THR A 146 20.05 9.08 -13.38
N PHE A 147 21.16 8.36 -13.30
CA PHE A 147 22.51 8.88 -13.51
C PHE A 147 23.22 8.05 -14.58
N GLY A 148 23.76 8.71 -15.60
CA GLY A 148 24.51 8.04 -16.67
C GLY A 148 23.66 7.31 -17.72
N GLY A 149 22.32 7.35 -17.62
CA GLY A 149 21.43 6.79 -18.64
C GLY A 149 21.43 7.58 -19.95
N LEU A 150 21.00 6.93 -21.03
CA LEU A 150 20.84 7.56 -22.33
C LEU A 150 19.68 8.55 -22.34
N LYS A 151 19.70 9.48 -23.30
CA LYS A 151 18.52 10.28 -23.66
C LYS A 151 17.69 9.53 -24.70
N LYS A 152 16.37 9.70 -24.70
CA LYS A 152 15.44 9.03 -25.63
C LYS A 152 15.84 9.13 -27.10
N ALA A 153 16.43 10.26 -27.51
CA ALA A 153 16.91 10.46 -28.88
C ALA A 153 18.08 9.54 -29.28
N GLN A 154 18.90 9.10 -28.33
CA GLN A 154 20.09 8.26 -28.58
C GLN A 154 19.71 6.81 -28.93
N ILE A 155 18.56 6.33 -28.45
CA ILE A 155 18.05 4.98 -28.78
C ILE A 155 17.77 4.81 -30.27
N LYS A 156 17.47 5.89 -31.00
CA LYS A 156 17.17 5.83 -32.44
C LYS A 156 18.27 5.19 -33.27
N ASN A 157 19.52 5.25 -32.80
CA ASN A 157 20.69 4.73 -33.50
C ASN A 157 21.14 3.36 -32.99
N LEU A 158 20.44 2.77 -32.03
CA LEU A 158 20.78 1.47 -31.45
C LEU A 158 19.93 0.38 -32.11
N ASN A 159 20.52 -0.79 -32.35
CA ASN A 159 19.85 -1.88 -33.05
C ASN A 159 19.24 -2.87 -32.03
N PHE A 160 18.11 -2.51 -31.44
CA PHE A 160 17.34 -3.41 -30.57
C PHE A 160 16.18 -4.03 -31.33
N ASP A 161 15.89 -5.31 -31.05
CA ASP A 161 14.78 -6.07 -31.60
C ASP A 161 13.53 -5.99 -30.72
N GLY A 162 13.72 -5.82 -29.40
CA GLY A 162 12.61 -5.77 -28.44
C GLY A 162 12.82 -4.82 -27.28
N ILE A 163 11.75 -4.63 -26.52
CA ILE A 163 11.74 -3.84 -25.29
C ILE A 163 10.84 -4.49 -24.25
N GLU A 164 11.32 -4.58 -23.02
CA GLU A 164 10.52 -4.96 -21.87
C GLU A 164 9.71 -3.74 -21.38
N VAL A 165 8.39 -3.83 -21.44
CA VAL A 165 7.49 -2.69 -21.18
C VAL A 165 6.70 -2.88 -19.91
N PHE A 166 6.30 -4.11 -19.61
CA PHE A 166 5.56 -4.45 -18.40
C PHE A 166 6.50 -5.19 -17.47
N HIS A 167 6.95 -4.51 -16.44
CA HIS A 167 7.85 -5.07 -15.44
C HIS A 167 7.11 -5.21 -14.12
N ALA A 168 7.19 -6.38 -13.48
CA ALA A 168 6.41 -6.68 -12.27
C ALA A 168 6.66 -5.71 -11.10
N ASP A 169 7.91 -5.22 -10.97
CA ASP A 169 8.31 -4.32 -9.89
C ASP A 169 8.41 -2.83 -10.32
N LEU A 170 7.97 -2.46 -11.53
CA LEU A 170 7.95 -1.04 -11.96
C LEU A 170 6.54 -0.43 -11.99
N PRO A 171 6.38 0.83 -11.54
CA PRO A 171 5.07 1.47 -11.51
C PRO A 171 4.42 1.49 -12.90
N PRO A 172 3.09 1.30 -13.03
CA PRO A 172 2.41 1.31 -14.33
C PRO A 172 2.64 2.57 -15.19
N PHE A 173 2.97 3.71 -14.57
CA PHE A 173 3.29 4.94 -15.34
C PHE A 173 4.62 4.86 -16.09
N LEU A 174 5.57 4.01 -15.67
CA LEU A 174 6.80 3.76 -16.43
C LEU A 174 6.49 3.00 -17.71
N ASN A 175 5.48 2.12 -17.70
CA ASN A 175 4.97 1.49 -18.92
C ASN A 175 4.50 2.56 -19.91
N ASN A 176 3.78 3.61 -19.44
CA ASN A 176 3.39 4.76 -20.28
C ASN A 176 4.60 5.54 -20.83
N MET A 177 5.73 5.57 -20.12
CA MET A 177 6.96 6.18 -20.62
C MET A 177 7.60 5.36 -21.75
N CYS A 178 7.39 4.04 -21.77
CA CYS A 178 7.78 3.14 -22.85
C CYS A 178 6.96 3.35 -24.12
N SER A 179 5.70 3.83 -24.04
CA SER A 179 4.88 4.10 -25.23
C SER A 179 5.55 5.07 -26.20
N ALA A 180 6.28 6.07 -25.68
CA ALA A 180 7.04 6.99 -26.50
C ALA A 180 8.20 6.30 -27.24
N LEU A 181 8.82 5.27 -26.66
CA LEU A 181 9.90 4.51 -27.28
C LEU A 181 9.37 3.58 -28.36
N ILE A 182 8.26 2.89 -28.09
CA ILE A 182 7.57 2.05 -29.08
C ILE A 182 7.17 2.91 -30.29
N LYS A 183 6.62 4.12 -30.08
CA LYS A 183 6.32 5.06 -31.18
C LYS A 183 7.56 5.47 -31.97
N LEU A 184 8.70 5.67 -31.30
CA LEU A 184 9.96 6.04 -31.96
C LEU A 184 10.62 4.87 -32.69
N ARG A 185 10.32 3.63 -32.27
CA ARG A 185 10.93 2.39 -32.75
C ARG A 185 9.84 1.31 -32.93
N PRO A 186 8.88 1.53 -33.86
CA PRO A 186 7.72 0.66 -34.02
C PRO A 186 8.08 -0.74 -34.52
N GLN A 187 9.32 -0.97 -34.97
CA GLN A 187 9.84 -2.27 -35.37
C GLN A 187 10.15 -3.20 -34.19
N MET A 188 10.27 -2.69 -32.96
CA MET A 188 10.58 -3.53 -31.80
C MET A 188 9.35 -4.35 -31.38
N PHE A 189 9.55 -5.60 -31.02
CA PHE A 189 8.54 -6.36 -30.27
C PHE A 189 8.51 -5.91 -28.81
N VAL A 190 7.43 -6.26 -28.11
CA VAL A 190 7.22 -5.87 -26.72
C VAL A 190 7.09 -7.11 -25.85
N LEU A 191 7.77 -7.10 -24.71
CA LEU A 191 7.66 -8.14 -23.69
C LEU A 191 7.09 -7.57 -22.37
N GLY A 192 6.44 -8.44 -21.61
CA GLY A 192 6.26 -8.30 -20.17
C GLY A 192 7.09 -9.32 -19.43
N ALA A 193 7.64 -8.95 -18.28
CA ALA A 193 8.51 -9.83 -17.49
C ALA A 193 8.43 -9.54 -15.99
N ASP A 194 8.86 -10.53 -15.22
CA ASP A 194 8.88 -10.45 -13.76
C ASP A 194 10.23 -10.02 -13.20
N ASP A 195 11.32 -10.15 -13.98
CA ASP A 195 12.70 -9.97 -13.53
C ASP A 195 12.96 -10.74 -12.21
N ALA A 196 12.66 -12.05 -12.25
CA ALA A 196 12.50 -12.83 -11.04
C ALA A 196 13.84 -13.33 -10.48
N HIS A 197 14.28 -12.76 -9.35
CA HIS A 197 15.42 -13.24 -8.53
C HIS A 197 15.02 -14.25 -7.45
N SER A 198 13.72 -14.49 -7.24
CA SER A 198 13.27 -15.55 -6.35
C SER A 198 12.03 -16.25 -6.87
N VAL A 199 11.83 -17.50 -6.51
CA VAL A 199 10.65 -18.30 -6.92
C VAL A 199 9.32 -17.65 -6.50
N TYR A 200 9.33 -16.82 -5.46
CA TYR A 200 8.15 -16.06 -5.02
C TYR A 200 7.82 -14.85 -5.91
N GLN A 201 8.74 -14.47 -6.80
CA GLN A 201 8.60 -13.34 -7.71
C GLN A 201 7.89 -13.73 -9.03
N ILE A 202 7.86 -15.03 -9.33
CA ILE A 202 7.32 -15.61 -10.55
C ILE A 202 5.79 -15.62 -10.50
N GLY A 203 5.14 -15.05 -11.50
CA GLY A 203 3.70 -15.23 -11.70
C GLY A 203 2.92 -14.03 -12.22
N ARG A 204 3.54 -12.90 -12.57
CA ARG A 204 2.79 -11.69 -12.95
C ARG A 204 2.70 -11.52 -14.46
N TYR A 205 3.82 -11.33 -15.16
CA TYR A 205 3.83 -11.10 -16.61
C TYR A 205 4.49 -12.27 -17.36
N PHE A 206 3.76 -12.77 -18.36
CA PHE A 206 4.24 -13.77 -19.32
C PHE A 206 3.96 -13.31 -20.74
N ASN A 207 4.56 -13.98 -21.72
CA ASN A 207 4.40 -13.64 -23.14
C ASN A 207 3.82 -14.82 -23.89
N LEU A 208 2.69 -14.60 -24.56
CA LEU A 208 2.10 -15.57 -25.47
C LEU A 208 2.68 -15.35 -26.87
N ILE A 209 3.42 -16.32 -27.39
CA ILE A 209 4.03 -16.27 -28.72
C ILE A 209 3.25 -17.19 -29.68
N GLY A 210 2.86 -16.66 -30.85
CA GLY A 210 2.12 -17.42 -31.87
C GLY A 210 0.81 -16.72 -32.32
N PRO A 211 -0.14 -17.46 -32.92
CA PRO A 211 -0.15 -18.91 -33.14
C PRO A 211 0.82 -19.33 -34.27
N ASP A 212 0.90 -20.64 -34.53
CA ASP A 212 1.70 -21.28 -35.58
C ASP A 212 3.19 -21.45 -35.21
N ILE A 213 3.49 -22.00 -34.03
CA ILE A 213 4.82 -22.53 -33.73
C ILE A 213 4.68 -24.03 -33.57
N ASP A 214 5.34 -24.78 -34.44
CA ASP A 214 5.17 -26.24 -34.53
C ASP A 214 5.93 -26.96 -33.40
N ASP A 215 7.11 -26.44 -33.01
CA ASP A 215 7.95 -27.03 -31.96
C ASP A 215 8.55 -25.95 -31.03
N VAL A 216 8.25 -26.03 -29.74
CA VAL A 216 8.82 -25.15 -28.70
C VAL A 216 10.33 -25.29 -28.54
N HIS A 217 10.91 -26.40 -29.05
CA HIS A 217 12.35 -26.65 -29.07
C HIS A 217 13.05 -26.03 -30.29
N ASP A 218 12.32 -25.61 -31.32
CA ASP A 218 12.89 -24.86 -32.45
C ASP A 218 13.02 -23.37 -32.09
N ILE A 219 14.17 -23.05 -31.47
CA ILE A 219 14.44 -21.69 -31.02
C ILE A 219 14.52 -20.69 -32.18
N ASP A 220 14.91 -21.13 -33.39
CA ASP A 220 14.95 -20.24 -34.56
C ASP A 220 13.53 -19.85 -35.01
N GLU A 221 12.58 -20.80 -34.98
CA GLU A 221 11.16 -20.54 -35.24
C GLU A 221 10.57 -19.57 -34.19
N VAL A 222 10.84 -19.81 -32.91
CA VAL A 222 10.41 -18.95 -31.80
C VAL A 222 10.93 -17.53 -31.96
N LEU A 223 12.24 -17.37 -32.22
CA LEU A 223 12.85 -16.06 -32.43
C LEU A 223 12.30 -15.37 -33.69
N GLY A 224 12.01 -16.14 -34.74
CA GLY A 224 11.32 -15.66 -35.93
C GLY A 224 9.93 -15.08 -35.62
N ALA A 225 9.13 -15.79 -34.80
CA ALA A 225 7.82 -15.33 -34.37
C ALA A 225 7.89 -14.06 -33.50
N MET A 226 8.90 -13.96 -32.62
CA MET A 226 9.16 -12.75 -31.84
C MET A 226 9.50 -11.56 -32.74
N LYS A 227 10.39 -11.72 -33.73
CA LYS A 227 10.75 -10.68 -34.71
C LYS A 227 9.55 -10.25 -35.57
N GLN A 228 8.62 -11.16 -35.86
CA GLN A 228 7.35 -10.87 -36.53
C GLN A 228 6.30 -10.22 -35.61
N LYS A 229 6.60 -10.05 -34.31
CA LYS A 229 5.71 -9.48 -33.28
C LYS A 229 4.42 -10.26 -33.07
N LYS A 230 4.49 -11.58 -33.23
CA LYS A 230 3.40 -12.49 -32.84
C LYS A 230 3.40 -12.68 -31.30
N ILE A 231 3.36 -11.59 -30.54
CA ILE A 231 3.46 -11.59 -29.07
C ILE A 231 2.24 -10.90 -28.46
N THR A 232 1.57 -11.58 -27.54
CA THR A 232 0.55 -11.00 -26.65
C THR A 232 1.02 -11.09 -25.20
N ILE A 233 0.90 -10.00 -24.45
CA ILE A 233 1.36 -9.96 -23.06
C ILE A 233 0.24 -10.46 -22.17
N LEU A 234 0.58 -11.34 -21.24
CA LEU A 234 -0.36 -11.96 -20.32
C LEU A 234 -0.14 -11.47 -18.90
N GLU A 235 -1.23 -11.26 -18.16
CA GLU A 235 -1.24 -11.07 -16.71
C GLU A 235 -2.04 -12.21 -16.06
N LEU A 236 -1.40 -13.06 -15.26
CA LEU A 236 -2.05 -14.24 -14.70
C LEU A 236 -2.92 -13.89 -13.49
N MET A 237 -4.20 -14.27 -13.52
CA MET A 237 -5.14 -14.04 -12.42
C MET A 237 -5.08 -15.17 -11.39
N GLY A 238 -4.90 -14.82 -10.11
CA GLY A 238 -5.08 -15.73 -8.98
C GLY A 238 -3.93 -16.69 -8.67
N TRP A 239 -2.81 -16.62 -9.39
CA TRP A 239 -1.53 -17.23 -8.97
C TRP A 239 -0.74 -16.16 -8.23
N SER A 240 -0.44 -16.38 -6.94
CA SER A 240 0.20 -15.44 -5.98
C SER A 240 0.71 -14.17 -6.65
N ALA A 241 -0.22 -13.27 -6.96
CA ALA A 241 0.09 -12.07 -7.70
C ALA A 241 0.92 -11.24 -6.74
N ARG A 242 2.20 -11.11 -7.06
CA ARG A 242 3.14 -10.35 -6.27
C ARG A 242 2.57 -8.95 -6.02
N PRO A 243 2.56 -8.46 -4.77
CA PRO A 243 2.53 -7.04 -4.46
C PRO A 243 3.49 -6.28 -5.36
N PHE A 244 3.14 -5.07 -5.77
CA PHE A 244 4.09 -4.17 -6.39
C PHE A 244 5.27 -3.87 -5.43
N HIS A 245 6.48 -4.38 -5.69
CA HIS A 245 7.66 -4.06 -4.88
C HIS A 245 8.30 -2.77 -5.41
N MET A 246 8.29 -1.68 -4.61
CA MET A 246 9.22 -0.57 -4.84
C MET A 246 10.56 -0.89 -4.21
N LEU A 247 11.65 -0.80 -4.99
CA LEU A 247 13.00 -0.93 -4.47
C LEU A 247 13.25 -0.02 -3.25
N PRO A 248 13.96 -0.52 -2.22
CA PRO A 248 14.50 0.33 -1.16
C PRO A 248 15.32 1.48 -1.75
N GLY A 249 14.99 2.73 -1.40
CA GLY A 249 15.67 3.93 -1.89
C GLY A 249 15.04 4.61 -3.12
N PHE A 250 14.01 4.02 -3.75
CA PHE A 250 13.25 4.68 -4.83
C PHE A 250 12.63 6.00 -4.37
N PHE A 251 12.12 6.04 -3.14
CA PHE A 251 11.65 7.26 -2.50
C PHE A 251 12.81 8.25 -2.29
N ASP A 252 13.93 7.83 -1.73
CA ASP A 252 15.05 8.75 -1.42
C ASP A 252 15.59 9.48 -2.65
N ILE A 253 15.56 8.84 -3.82
CA ILE A 253 16.03 9.40 -5.10
C ILE A 253 15.00 10.39 -5.69
N LEU A 254 13.70 10.11 -5.61
CA LEU A 254 12.63 11.02 -6.04
C LEU A 254 12.50 12.27 -5.16
N PHE A 255 12.98 12.22 -3.90
CA PHE A 255 12.59 13.17 -2.85
C PHE A 255 13.65 14.17 -2.37
N LYS A 256 14.46 14.73 -3.29
CA LYS A 256 15.29 15.92 -2.99
C LYS A 256 14.56 17.28 -3.04
N LYS A 257 13.27 17.36 -3.42
CA LYS A 257 12.50 18.64 -3.38
C LYS A 257 11.06 18.45 -2.91
N GLY A 258 10.78 18.89 -1.68
CA GLY A 258 9.56 18.63 -0.90
C GLY A 258 8.20 19.08 -1.46
N LEU A 259 8.12 19.75 -2.61
CA LEU A 259 6.83 20.00 -3.31
C LEU A 259 6.43 18.84 -4.24
N LYS A 260 7.38 18.02 -4.72
CA LYS A 260 7.10 16.86 -5.59
C LYS A 260 6.52 15.64 -4.83
N ARG A 261 6.65 15.62 -3.50
CA ARG A 261 6.12 14.55 -2.60
C ARG A 261 4.61 14.38 -2.67
N ILE A 262 3.88 15.49 -2.68
CA ILE A 262 2.41 15.48 -2.57
C ILE A 262 1.78 15.10 -3.91
N ASN A 263 2.34 15.59 -5.02
CA ASN A 263 1.81 15.33 -6.36
C ASN A 263 2.10 13.91 -6.87
N ALA A 264 3.23 13.30 -6.48
CA ALA A 264 3.53 11.90 -6.81
C ALA A 264 2.62 10.92 -6.05
N PHE A 265 2.35 11.18 -4.77
CA PHE A 265 1.40 10.38 -3.97
C PHE A 265 -0.01 10.41 -4.56
N ALA A 266 -0.51 11.61 -4.89
CA ALA A 266 -1.78 11.80 -5.57
C ALA A 266 -1.84 11.15 -6.97
N GLY A 267 -0.72 11.15 -7.71
CA GLY A 267 -0.64 10.52 -9.03
C GLY A 267 -0.56 8.98 -9.00
N ILE A 268 -0.10 8.38 -7.90
CA ILE A 268 0.04 6.92 -7.75
C ILE A 268 -1.22 6.31 -7.13
N TYR A 269 -1.74 6.92 -6.05
CA TYR A 269 -2.85 6.34 -5.26
C TYR A 269 -4.18 7.09 -5.41
N GLY A 270 -4.20 8.27 -6.03
CA GLY A 270 -5.35 9.17 -5.97
C GLY A 270 -5.64 9.69 -4.56
N LEU A 271 -6.87 10.13 -4.32
CA LEU A 271 -7.38 10.38 -2.96
C LEU A 271 -7.80 9.06 -2.33
N PHE A 272 -7.36 8.80 -1.10
CA PHE A 272 -7.85 7.67 -0.33
C PHE A 272 -9.28 7.98 0.14
N LYS A 273 -10.26 7.35 -0.50
CA LYS A 273 -11.69 7.45 -0.19
C LYS A 273 -12.08 6.13 0.45
N GLY A 274 -12.21 6.09 1.77
CA GLY A 274 -12.33 4.81 2.44
C GLY A 274 -13.28 4.78 3.62
N ILE A 275 -13.45 3.57 4.12
CA ILE A 275 -14.26 3.23 5.28
C ILE A 275 -13.41 2.32 6.19
N HIS A 276 -13.53 2.52 7.50
CA HIS A 276 -13.02 1.59 8.50
C HIS A 276 -14.03 0.47 8.65
N PHE A 277 -13.61 -0.74 8.31
CA PHE A 277 -14.45 -1.92 8.31
C PHE A 277 -14.14 -2.79 9.52
N GLN A 278 -15.19 -3.16 10.27
CA GLN A 278 -15.12 -3.91 11.53
C GLN A 278 -14.22 -3.22 12.58
N HIS A 279 -14.70 -2.11 13.17
CA HIS A 279 -13.95 -1.45 14.24
C HIS A 279 -14.21 -2.07 15.61
N GLU A 280 -13.18 -2.65 16.20
CA GLU A 280 -13.39 -3.55 17.34
C GLU A 280 -13.58 -2.91 18.70
N SER A 281 -13.24 -1.63 18.89
CA SER A 281 -13.45 -1.01 20.21
C SER A 281 -14.93 -0.88 20.57
N LEU A 282 -15.82 -1.07 19.58
CA LEU A 282 -17.27 -1.01 19.73
C LEU A 282 -17.93 -2.37 19.48
N GLY A 283 -17.22 -3.32 18.87
CA GLY A 283 -17.61 -4.73 18.74
C GLY A 283 -16.98 -5.40 17.52
N TRP A 284 -16.93 -6.74 17.50
CA TRP A 284 -16.52 -7.50 16.31
C TRP A 284 -17.64 -8.42 15.86
N ASN A 285 -18.06 -8.28 14.60
CA ASN A 285 -18.99 -9.20 13.96
C ASN A 285 -18.18 -10.19 13.12
N PRO A 286 -18.05 -11.47 13.52
CA PRO A 286 -17.29 -12.44 12.74
C PRO A 286 -17.91 -12.62 11.36
N LYS A 287 -17.07 -12.58 10.32
CA LYS A 287 -17.46 -12.80 8.92
C LYS A 287 -16.49 -13.79 8.29
N THR A 288 -16.92 -14.55 7.30
CA THR A 288 -16.03 -15.33 6.44
C THR A 288 -15.41 -14.44 5.35
N PRO A 289 -14.27 -14.81 4.74
CA PRO A 289 -13.71 -14.08 3.59
C PRO A 289 -14.71 -13.93 2.43
N TYR A 290 -15.60 -14.90 2.23
CA TYR A 290 -16.65 -14.83 1.21
C TYR A 290 -17.72 -13.77 1.53
N GLU A 291 -18.21 -13.74 2.77
CA GLU A 291 -19.17 -12.71 3.22
C GLU A 291 -18.55 -11.32 3.16
N PHE A 292 -17.30 -11.19 3.62
CA PHE A 292 -16.52 -9.96 3.51
C PHE A 292 -16.39 -9.50 2.05
N LYS A 293 -16.00 -10.40 1.13
CA LYS A 293 -15.89 -10.09 -0.30
C LYS A 293 -17.21 -9.59 -0.89
N SER A 294 -18.32 -10.28 -0.60
CA SER A 294 -19.65 -9.91 -1.09
C SER A 294 -20.10 -8.54 -0.59
N GLU A 295 -19.84 -8.24 0.68
CA GLU A 295 -20.16 -6.95 1.27
C GLU A 295 -19.28 -5.83 0.73
N LEU A 296 -17.98 -6.09 0.59
CA LEU A 296 -17.02 -5.13 0.06
C LEU A 296 -17.32 -4.78 -1.41
N GLN A 297 -17.72 -5.74 -2.24
CA GLN A 297 -18.17 -5.48 -3.61
C GLN A 297 -19.38 -4.53 -3.66
N LYS A 298 -20.36 -4.72 -2.77
CA LYS A 298 -21.52 -3.80 -2.67
C LYS A 298 -21.08 -2.42 -2.20
N LEU A 299 -20.16 -2.37 -1.25
CA LEU A 299 -19.66 -1.13 -0.68
C LEU A 299 -18.86 -0.32 -1.72
N ILE A 300 -18.02 -0.96 -2.53
CA ILE A 300 -17.32 -0.33 -3.66
C ILE A 300 -18.31 0.35 -4.61
N GLN A 301 -19.38 -0.35 -4.97
CA GLN A 301 -20.39 0.14 -5.92
C GLN A 301 -21.25 1.26 -5.35
N THR A 302 -21.58 1.20 -4.05
CA THR A 302 -22.55 2.11 -3.43
C THR A 302 -21.91 3.33 -2.79
N MET A 303 -20.70 3.20 -2.25
CA MET A 303 -20.03 4.24 -1.46
C MET A 303 -18.92 4.99 -2.23
N ASN A 304 -18.61 4.60 -3.47
CA ASN A 304 -17.53 5.20 -4.28
C ASN A 304 -16.17 5.20 -3.56
N ILE A 305 -15.87 4.11 -2.83
CA ILE A 305 -14.60 3.95 -2.14
C ILE A 305 -13.53 3.37 -3.07
N ASN A 306 -12.28 3.62 -2.71
CA ASN A 306 -11.10 2.97 -3.28
C ASN A 306 -10.12 2.49 -2.18
N THR A 307 -10.51 2.61 -0.91
CA THR A 307 -9.67 2.27 0.24
C THR A 307 -10.50 1.58 1.32
N ILE A 308 -9.93 0.58 1.98
CA ILE A 308 -10.47 -0.01 3.21
C ILE A 308 -9.46 0.15 4.34
N ARG A 309 -9.93 0.43 5.56
CA ARG A 309 -9.11 0.36 6.77
C ARG A 309 -9.55 -0.82 7.63
N LEU A 310 -8.59 -1.59 8.13
CA LEU A 310 -8.79 -2.81 8.92
C LEU A 310 -7.98 -2.76 10.23
N ASP A 311 -8.55 -3.31 11.29
CA ASP A 311 -7.82 -3.60 12.54
C ASP A 311 -7.32 -5.05 12.50
N ALA A 312 -6.05 -5.28 12.86
CA ALA A 312 -5.46 -6.61 12.95
C ALA A 312 -5.34 -7.07 14.41
N MET A 313 -6.27 -7.93 14.83
CA MET A 313 -6.26 -8.60 16.14
C MET A 313 -5.14 -9.63 16.30
N GLY A 314 -4.75 -9.89 17.56
CA GLY A 314 -4.09 -11.13 17.94
C GLY A 314 -4.91 -12.39 17.58
N PRO A 315 -4.38 -13.60 17.82
CA PRO A 315 -3.97 -14.67 16.88
C PRO A 315 -4.97 -15.14 15.80
N LYS A 316 -6.06 -14.44 15.51
CA LYS A 316 -6.94 -14.67 14.37
C LYS A 316 -6.41 -13.91 13.15
N THR A 317 -5.79 -14.64 12.23
CA THR A 317 -5.17 -14.18 10.98
C THR A 317 -6.13 -13.56 9.95
N GLN A 318 -7.41 -13.45 10.28
CA GLN A 318 -8.47 -13.17 9.32
C GLN A 318 -8.41 -11.76 8.73
N SER A 319 -7.95 -10.75 9.47
CA SER A 319 -7.79 -9.38 8.94
C SER A 319 -6.80 -9.32 7.77
N TYR A 320 -5.80 -10.22 7.73
CA TYR A 320 -4.87 -10.31 6.62
C TYR A 320 -5.47 -11.04 5.41
N GLU A 321 -6.36 -12.02 5.62
CA GLU A 321 -7.16 -12.60 4.54
C GLU A 321 -8.11 -11.55 3.94
N PHE A 322 -8.72 -10.71 4.78
CA PHE A 322 -9.55 -9.59 4.35
C PHE A 322 -8.73 -8.54 3.59
N ALA A 323 -7.51 -8.24 4.03
CA ALA A 323 -6.59 -7.39 3.29
C ALA A 323 -6.35 -7.96 1.88
N SER A 324 -5.97 -9.24 1.76
CA SER A 324 -5.77 -9.88 0.46
C SER A 324 -7.03 -9.84 -0.42
N VAL A 325 -8.21 -10.11 0.15
CA VAL A 325 -9.49 -10.00 -0.59
C VAL A 325 -9.77 -8.57 -1.06
N ALA A 326 -9.46 -7.55 -0.25
CA ALA A 326 -9.63 -6.15 -0.64
C ALA A 326 -8.67 -5.78 -1.80
N LYS A 327 -7.44 -6.29 -1.78
CA LYS A 327 -6.46 -6.12 -2.85
C LYS A 327 -6.89 -6.81 -4.15
N GLU A 328 -7.46 -8.01 -4.08
CA GLU A 328 -8.09 -8.68 -5.24
C GLU A 328 -9.19 -7.82 -5.89
N LEU A 329 -9.90 -7.02 -5.10
CA LEU A 329 -10.95 -6.11 -5.58
C LEU A 329 -10.42 -4.74 -6.00
N GLY A 330 -9.10 -4.52 -6.00
CA GLY A 330 -8.45 -3.29 -6.44
C GLY A 330 -8.54 -2.13 -5.45
N LEU A 331 -8.76 -2.42 -4.16
CA LEU A 331 -8.76 -1.39 -3.11
C LEU A 331 -7.35 -1.18 -2.55
N ASN A 332 -7.09 0.04 -2.06
CA ASN A 332 -5.98 0.30 -1.15
C ASN A 332 -6.34 -0.23 0.25
N VAL A 333 -5.36 -0.75 0.99
CA VAL A 333 -5.53 -1.27 2.35
C VAL A 333 -4.69 -0.48 3.33
N ILE A 334 -5.35 0.08 4.35
CA ILE A 334 -4.73 0.62 5.55
C ILE A 334 -4.95 -0.39 6.67
N LEU A 335 -3.89 -0.79 7.38
CA LEU A 335 -4.01 -1.76 8.46
C LEU A 335 -3.19 -1.32 9.66
N ASN A 336 -3.78 -1.43 10.86
CA ASN A 336 -3.07 -1.25 12.13
C ASN A 336 -3.19 -2.50 12.99
N PRO A 337 -2.11 -2.93 13.67
CA PRO A 337 -2.20 -3.94 14.71
C PRO A 337 -2.99 -3.35 15.88
N LYS A 338 -3.89 -4.16 16.45
CA LYS A 338 -4.69 -3.80 17.62
C LYS A 338 -4.70 -4.96 18.58
N TYR A 339 -4.31 -4.70 19.82
CA TYR A 339 -4.29 -5.75 20.82
C TYR A 339 -5.63 -5.78 21.56
N VAL A 340 -6.37 -6.88 21.42
CA VAL A 340 -7.68 -7.05 22.07
C VAL A 340 -7.62 -8.24 23.02
N TYR A 341 -8.05 -8.02 24.27
CA TYR A 341 -7.99 -9.02 25.32
C TYR A 341 -8.91 -10.22 25.04
N PRO A 342 -8.50 -11.46 25.38
CA PRO A 342 -9.26 -12.67 25.05
C PRO A 342 -10.61 -12.88 25.76
N GLU A 343 -11.11 -11.99 26.63
CA GLU A 343 -12.32 -12.29 27.42
C GLU A 343 -13.36 -11.16 27.48
N GLY A 344 -14.45 -11.33 26.72
CA GLY A 344 -15.78 -10.80 27.02
C GLY A 344 -16.14 -9.44 26.41
N ILE A 345 -17.07 -9.46 25.45
CA ILE A 345 -17.70 -8.29 24.80
C ILE A 345 -18.37 -7.34 25.82
N ASP A 346 -18.67 -7.80 27.03
CA ASP A 346 -19.48 -7.04 27.97
C ASP A 346 -18.71 -6.12 28.94
N LYS A 347 -17.41 -6.33 29.19
CA LYS A 347 -16.57 -5.42 30.02
C LYS A 347 -15.08 -5.59 29.69
N PRO A 348 -14.41 -4.64 29.01
CA PRO A 348 -12.96 -4.65 28.96
C PRO A 348 -12.43 -4.46 30.38
N LYS A 349 -11.90 -5.52 31.01
CA LYS A 349 -11.11 -5.34 32.22
C LYS A 349 -9.82 -4.64 31.81
N LEU A 350 -9.68 -3.38 32.24
CA LEU A 350 -8.51 -2.50 32.09
C LEU A 350 -7.21 -3.01 32.77
N ASP A 351 -7.12 -4.29 33.16
CA ASP A 351 -6.17 -4.79 34.17
C ASP A 351 -4.85 -5.36 33.60
N HIS A 352 -4.69 -5.46 32.27
CA HIS A 352 -3.51 -6.12 31.68
C HIS A 352 -2.88 -5.36 30.50
N SER A 353 -2.51 -4.09 30.67
CA SER A 353 -1.73 -3.35 29.68
C SER A 353 -0.54 -4.14 29.09
N LEU A 354 -0.37 -4.11 27.76
CA LEU A 354 0.88 -4.55 27.15
C LEU A 354 2.02 -3.61 27.54
N THR A 355 3.17 -4.19 27.83
CA THR A 355 4.42 -3.43 27.90
C THR A 355 4.85 -2.99 26.50
N PHE A 356 5.69 -1.96 26.42
CA PHE A 356 6.28 -1.51 25.15
C PHE A 356 7.05 -2.60 24.39
N GLU A 357 7.66 -3.56 25.11
CA GLU A 357 8.42 -4.67 24.53
C GLU A 357 7.47 -5.72 23.94
N GLU A 358 6.43 -6.13 24.66
CA GLU A 358 5.43 -7.08 24.16
C GLU A 358 4.67 -6.52 22.94
N PHE A 359 4.33 -5.23 22.94
CA PHE A 359 3.73 -4.61 21.78
C PHE A 359 4.71 -4.48 20.60
N GLU A 360 6.01 -4.29 20.86
CA GLU A 360 7.01 -4.24 19.80
C GLU A 360 7.06 -5.58 19.06
N ASP A 361 7.21 -6.70 19.76
CA ASP A 361 7.23 -8.03 19.16
C ASP A 361 5.93 -8.32 18.38
N PHE A 362 4.78 -7.96 18.97
CA PHE A 362 3.47 -8.06 18.33
C PHE A 362 3.40 -7.24 17.02
N CYS A 363 3.89 -6.00 17.04
CA CYS A 363 3.89 -5.12 15.88
C CYS A 363 4.83 -5.64 14.77
N LEU A 364 5.99 -6.21 15.13
CA LEU A 364 6.93 -6.77 14.16
C LEU A 364 6.36 -8.01 13.46
N ASP A 365 5.75 -8.96 14.18
CA ASP A 365 5.03 -10.10 13.58
C ASP A 365 3.92 -9.61 12.63
N HIS A 366 3.14 -8.62 13.07
CA HIS A 366 2.07 -8.04 12.26
C HIS A 366 2.59 -7.31 11.02
N SER A 367 3.76 -6.68 11.08
CA SER A 367 4.37 -6.03 9.92
C SER A 367 4.80 -7.02 8.84
N GLN A 368 5.30 -8.19 9.22
CA GLN A 368 5.63 -9.27 8.28
C GLN A 368 4.38 -9.86 7.62
N ARG A 369 3.28 -9.99 8.37
CA ARG A 369 1.99 -10.42 7.82
C ARG A 369 1.39 -9.38 6.88
N ALA A 370 1.48 -8.09 7.25
CA ALA A 370 1.06 -6.99 6.41
C ALA A 370 1.83 -6.96 5.07
N GLN A 371 3.13 -7.29 5.10
CA GLN A 371 3.94 -7.45 3.89
C GLN A 371 3.43 -8.58 3.00
N THR A 372 3.10 -9.73 3.59
CA THR A 372 2.53 -10.88 2.87
C THR A 372 1.15 -10.58 2.27
N ALA A 373 0.35 -9.75 2.94
CA ALA A 373 -1.02 -9.41 2.55
C ALA A 373 -1.14 -8.18 1.64
N ASP A 374 -0.02 -7.67 1.10
CA ASP A 374 0.01 -6.49 0.22
C ASP A 374 -0.66 -5.24 0.81
N VAL A 375 -0.44 -4.98 2.11
CA VAL A 375 -0.96 -3.78 2.75
C VAL A 375 -0.26 -2.53 2.19
N ASP A 376 -1.03 -1.51 1.80
CA ASP A 376 -0.46 -0.26 1.26
C ASP A 376 0.10 0.64 2.36
N ILE A 377 -0.64 0.78 3.47
CA ILE A 377 -0.24 1.58 4.64
C ILE A 377 -0.34 0.72 5.90
N PHE A 378 0.81 0.41 6.51
CA PHE A 378 0.89 -0.22 7.82
C PHE A 378 1.05 0.85 8.90
N CYS A 379 0.00 1.05 9.69
CA CYS A 379 0.02 1.92 10.86
C CYS A 379 0.57 1.12 12.04
N ILE A 380 1.73 1.46 12.58
CA ILE A 380 2.43 0.67 13.63
C ILE A 380 1.70 0.65 14.98
N GLY A 381 0.55 1.30 15.08
CA GLY A 381 -0.31 1.37 16.25
C GLY A 381 -1.48 2.33 15.98
N ASN A 382 -2.47 2.29 16.87
CA ASN A 382 -3.63 3.17 16.87
C ASN A 382 -3.83 3.71 18.28
N GLU A 383 -3.69 5.02 18.47
CA GLU A 383 -3.95 5.69 19.76
C GLU A 383 -3.26 5.03 20.96
N LEU A 384 -2.00 4.60 20.82
CA LEU A 384 -1.27 3.81 21.81
C LEU A 384 -1.14 4.49 23.19
N THR A 385 -1.35 5.80 23.27
CA THR A 385 -1.53 6.50 24.57
C THR A 385 -2.68 5.96 25.41
N LEU A 386 -3.65 5.26 24.81
CA LEU A 386 -4.76 4.60 25.48
C LEU A 386 -4.48 3.12 25.81
N GLU A 387 -3.49 2.49 25.13
CA GLU A 387 -3.26 1.04 25.12
C GLU A 387 -1.98 0.57 25.84
N LEU A 388 -0.97 1.43 26.00
CA LEU A 388 0.33 1.06 26.59
C LEU A 388 0.50 1.60 28.03
N SER A 389 1.10 0.80 28.91
CA SER A 389 1.48 1.21 30.27
C SER A 389 2.98 1.03 30.55
N ASP A 390 3.47 1.79 31.53
CA ASP A 390 4.85 1.76 32.00
C ASP A 390 5.10 0.71 33.10
N ASP A 391 4.08 -0.03 33.58
CA ASP A 391 4.26 -0.94 34.71
C ASP A 391 3.74 -2.37 34.48
N LYS A 392 4.43 -3.34 35.08
CA LYS A 392 3.93 -4.71 35.20
C LYS A 392 2.78 -4.83 36.22
N SER A 393 2.27 -3.70 36.73
CA SER A 393 1.17 -3.62 37.71
C SER A 393 -0.17 -3.23 37.09
N GLY A 394 -0.26 -3.04 35.77
CA GLY A 394 -1.51 -2.75 35.07
C GLY A 394 -2.02 -1.31 35.18
N HIS A 395 -1.20 -0.32 35.59
CA HIS A 395 -1.63 1.07 35.80
C HIS A 395 -1.68 1.94 34.52
N ILE A 396 -2.26 1.43 33.42
CA ILE A 396 -2.91 2.30 32.41
C ILE A 396 -4.04 3.13 33.03
N GLU A 397 -4.57 2.67 34.18
CA GLU A 397 -5.63 3.36 34.92
C GLU A 397 -5.36 4.85 35.13
N ARG A 398 -4.13 5.36 35.24
CA ARG A 398 -3.96 6.79 35.54
C ARG A 398 -4.15 7.74 34.36
N PHE A 399 -3.68 7.44 33.16
CA PHE A 399 -3.89 8.33 32.01
C PHE A 399 -5.33 8.21 31.50
N ASN A 400 -5.84 6.98 31.38
CA ASN A 400 -7.24 6.74 31.05
C ASN A 400 -8.19 7.28 32.15
N GLN A 401 -7.95 7.06 33.46
CA GLN A 401 -8.82 7.67 34.48
C GLN A 401 -8.66 9.18 34.55
N ASP A 402 -7.49 9.79 34.33
CA ASP A 402 -7.36 11.26 34.36
C ASP A 402 -8.00 11.88 33.10
N PHE A 403 -7.86 11.27 31.91
CA PHE A 403 -8.61 11.62 30.69
C PHE A 403 -10.13 11.47 30.92
N PHE A 404 -10.59 10.30 31.37
CA PHE A 404 -12.01 10.05 31.66
C PHE A 404 -12.57 10.88 32.84
N ARG A 405 -11.77 11.22 33.87
CA ARG A 405 -12.19 12.10 34.99
C ARG A 405 -12.37 13.54 34.58
N GLN A 406 -11.62 14.04 33.59
CA GLN A 406 -11.89 15.37 33.01
C GLN A 406 -13.30 15.46 32.39
N PHE A 407 -13.92 14.32 32.08
CA PHE A 407 -15.27 14.23 31.51
C PHE A 407 -16.37 13.95 32.54
N THR A 408 -16.08 14.01 33.85
CA THR A 408 -17.13 13.96 34.89
C THR A 408 -17.65 15.36 35.25
N PRO A 409 -18.97 15.56 35.49
CA PRO A 409 -19.57 16.88 35.75
C PRO A 409 -18.93 17.67 36.92
N SER A 410 -18.26 16.99 37.85
CA SER A 410 -17.57 17.61 38.99
C SER A 410 -16.35 18.46 38.61
N PHE A 411 -15.83 18.35 37.38
CA PHE A 411 -14.71 19.17 36.93
C PHE A 411 -15.10 20.63 36.62
N LEU A 412 -16.39 20.90 36.39
CA LEU A 412 -16.91 22.27 36.15
C LEU A 412 -17.18 23.06 37.44
N GLU A 413 -17.07 22.46 38.64
CA GLU A 413 -17.29 23.15 39.92
C GLU A 413 -16.04 23.75 40.59
N MET A 414 -14.84 23.66 39.99
CA MET A 414 -13.61 24.14 40.66
C MET A 414 -12.84 25.22 39.88
N ILE A 415 -13.16 26.50 40.12
CA ILE A 415 -12.15 27.51 40.48
C ILE A 415 -12.78 28.41 41.56
N PRO A 416 -12.39 28.27 42.84
CA PRO A 416 -11.23 29.02 43.35
C PRO A 416 -10.34 28.28 44.36
N GLY A 417 -9.02 28.48 44.27
CA GLY A 417 -8.03 28.02 45.25
C GLY A 417 -7.21 26.80 44.79
N ILE A 418 -6.16 27.04 43.99
CA ILE A 418 -5.26 25.98 43.53
C ILE A 418 -4.12 25.80 44.55
N GLY A 419 -4.14 24.66 45.26
CA GLY A 419 -3.05 24.16 46.08
C GLY A 419 -1.95 23.48 45.25
N THR A 420 -0.73 23.55 45.76
CA THR A 420 0.57 23.22 45.13
C THR A 420 0.78 21.74 44.75
N SER A 421 -0.19 20.84 45.00
CA SER A 421 -0.06 19.39 44.70
C SER A 421 -0.37 19.02 43.24
N ARG A 422 -1.06 19.88 42.48
CA ARG A 422 -1.41 19.63 41.05
C ARG A 422 -0.24 19.84 40.08
N LEU A 423 0.70 20.72 40.41
CA LEU A 423 1.89 21.00 39.59
C LEU A 423 2.86 19.80 39.52
N ALA A 424 2.87 18.94 40.56
CA ALA A 424 3.69 17.73 40.57
C ALA A 424 3.18 16.64 39.62
N LYS A 425 1.86 16.58 39.33
CA LYS A 425 1.26 15.61 38.39
C LYS A 425 1.55 15.95 36.92
N LEU A 426 1.52 17.23 36.55
CA LEU A 426 1.86 17.70 35.20
C LEU A 426 3.32 17.37 34.81
N SER A 427 4.23 17.29 35.79
CA SER A 427 5.63 16.88 35.55
C SER A 427 5.82 15.42 35.12
N LYS A 428 4.84 14.53 35.37
CA LYS A 428 4.88 13.12 34.91
C LYS A 428 4.42 12.97 33.46
N ILE A 429 3.43 13.75 33.04
CA ILE A 429 2.90 13.75 31.66
C ILE A 429 4.02 14.09 30.66
N GLY A 430 4.85 15.11 30.94
CA GLY A 430 6.00 15.44 30.07
C GLY A 430 7.08 14.35 29.99
N LYS A 431 7.19 13.44 30.97
CA LYS A 431 8.13 12.30 30.90
C LYS A 431 7.58 11.15 30.06
N GLU A 432 6.28 10.88 30.12
CA GLU A 432 5.60 9.86 29.30
C GLU A 432 5.53 10.31 27.82
N GLU A 433 5.35 11.61 27.58
CA GLU A 433 5.38 12.24 26.25
C GLU A 433 6.70 11.98 25.49
N HIS A 434 7.84 12.15 26.18
CA HIS A 434 9.15 11.88 25.58
C HIS A 434 9.37 10.39 25.28
N ARG A 435 8.73 9.49 26.04
CA ARG A 435 8.86 8.05 25.89
C ARG A 435 8.10 7.54 24.68
N ILE A 436 6.83 7.90 24.50
CA ILE A 436 6.06 7.46 23.31
C ILE A 436 6.71 7.97 22.03
N LYS A 437 7.21 9.21 22.04
CA LYS A 437 7.95 9.78 20.91
C LYS A 437 9.20 8.98 20.57
N GLY A 438 10.03 8.65 21.56
CA GLY A 438 11.22 7.84 21.38
C GLY A 438 10.92 6.40 20.98
N TYR A 439 9.83 5.85 21.50
CA TYR A 439 9.34 4.51 21.17
C TYR A 439 8.87 4.42 19.72
N LEU A 440 7.96 5.30 19.29
CA LEU A 440 7.48 5.36 17.91
C LEU A 440 8.61 5.59 16.90
N GLU A 441 9.61 6.41 17.25
CA GLU A 441 10.82 6.57 16.42
C GLU A 441 11.59 5.25 16.26
N LYS A 442 11.76 4.47 17.33
CA LYS A 442 12.48 3.19 17.26
C LYS A 442 11.66 2.13 16.52
N LEU A 443 10.38 1.99 16.86
CA LEU A 443 9.49 1.00 16.28
C LEU A 443 9.31 1.24 14.77
N SER A 444 9.10 2.48 14.34
CA SER A 444 9.00 2.81 12.91
C SER A 444 10.25 2.46 12.09
N LYS A 445 11.44 2.39 12.72
CA LYS A 445 12.66 1.93 12.06
C LYS A 445 12.71 0.40 12.00
N LYS A 446 12.44 -0.29 13.12
CA LYS A 446 12.46 -1.77 13.18
C LYS A 446 11.45 -2.42 12.23
N VAL A 447 10.25 -1.85 12.13
CA VAL A 447 9.21 -2.33 11.19
C VAL A 447 9.69 -2.35 9.73
N ARG A 448 10.67 -1.52 9.35
CA ARG A 448 11.22 -1.50 7.98
C ARG A 448 12.00 -2.74 7.62
N ASP A 449 12.49 -3.49 8.60
CA ASP A 449 13.19 -4.74 8.36
C ASP A 449 12.22 -5.84 7.86
N HIS A 450 10.91 -5.63 8.05
CA HIS A 450 9.86 -6.61 7.75
C HIS A 450 8.80 -6.11 6.76
N PHE A 451 8.65 -4.79 6.61
CA PHE A 451 7.61 -4.18 5.78
C PHE A 451 8.16 -3.03 4.92
N SER A 452 8.01 -3.20 3.60
CA SER A 452 8.52 -2.27 2.57
C SER A 452 7.50 -1.22 2.12
N GLY A 453 6.21 -1.40 2.44
CA GLY A 453 5.15 -0.45 2.14
C GLY A 453 5.21 0.83 2.98
N MET A 454 4.16 1.65 2.92
CA MET A 454 4.14 2.92 3.65
C MET A 454 3.91 2.70 5.14
N VAL A 455 4.80 3.22 5.98
CA VAL A 455 4.67 3.12 7.43
C VAL A 455 4.07 4.40 8.00
N SER A 456 3.06 4.24 8.85
CA SER A 456 2.35 5.34 9.52
C SER A 456 2.08 5.00 10.98
N TYR A 457 1.35 5.87 11.66
CA TYR A 457 0.80 5.68 12.99
C TYR A 457 -0.58 6.32 13.00
N ALA A 458 -1.62 5.59 13.41
CA ALA A 458 -2.99 6.11 13.44
C ALA A 458 -3.17 6.95 14.71
N SER A 459 -2.94 8.25 14.55
CA SER A 459 -2.81 9.15 15.69
C SER A 459 -4.15 9.78 16.10
N GLY A 460 -4.54 9.64 17.36
CA GLY A 460 -5.62 10.42 17.95
C GLY A 460 -5.32 11.92 17.88
N SER A 461 -6.33 12.75 17.63
CA SER A 461 -6.14 14.22 17.49
C SER A 461 -5.43 14.90 18.69
N TRP A 462 -5.43 14.26 19.87
CA TRP A 462 -4.72 14.71 21.07
C TRP A 462 -3.22 14.40 21.08
N GLU A 463 -2.76 13.36 20.39
CA GLU A 463 -1.35 12.94 20.41
C GLU A 463 -0.53 13.47 19.22
N VAL A 464 -1.17 14.12 18.25
CA VAL A 464 -0.54 14.61 17.00
C VAL A 464 0.71 15.47 17.22
N ARG A 465 0.82 16.18 18.35
CA ARG A 465 1.99 17.01 18.68
C ARG A 465 3.18 16.19 19.19
N HIS A 466 2.93 14.98 19.67
CA HIS A 466 3.90 14.11 20.32
C HIS A 466 4.43 13.02 19.40
N VAL A 467 3.72 12.75 18.29
CA VAL A 467 4.16 11.81 17.26
C VAL A 467 5.37 12.36 16.48
N PRO A 468 6.45 11.57 16.31
CA PRO A 468 7.63 12.01 15.58
C PRO A 468 7.45 11.83 14.05
N TRP A 469 6.49 12.58 13.47
CA TRP A 469 6.05 12.47 12.06
C TRP A 469 7.18 12.42 11.01
N LYS A 470 8.37 12.94 11.33
CA LYS A 470 9.55 12.86 10.46
C LYS A 470 9.95 11.42 10.11
N HIS A 471 9.62 10.41 10.90
CA HIS A 471 9.97 8.99 10.67
C HIS A 471 8.93 8.16 9.89
N PHE A 472 7.75 8.71 9.61
CA PHE A 472 6.66 8.02 8.92
C PHE A 472 6.54 8.44 7.46
N ASP A 473 6.04 7.62 6.54
CA ASP A 473 5.91 8.05 5.13
C ASP A 473 4.69 8.94 4.91
N VAL A 474 3.61 8.60 5.60
CA VAL A 474 2.29 9.22 5.53
C VAL A 474 1.83 9.54 6.94
N ILE A 475 0.98 10.57 7.07
CA ILE A 475 0.36 10.96 8.33
C ILE A 475 -1.05 10.39 8.35
N CYS A 476 -1.33 9.47 9.27
CA CYS A 476 -2.68 9.01 9.57
C CYS A 476 -3.13 9.64 10.89
N CYS A 477 -4.26 10.34 10.88
CA CYS A 477 -4.81 10.93 12.10
C CYS A 477 -6.31 10.68 12.23
N ASN A 478 -6.72 10.12 13.37
CA ASN A 478 -8.10 10.04 13.80
C ASN A 478 -8.51 11.44 14.23
N LEU A 479 -9.14 12.15 13.30
CA LEU A 479 -9.34 13.59 13.42
C LEU A 479 -10.79 13.90 13.69
N TYR A 480 -11.00 14.50 14.84
CA TYR A 480 -12.31 14.65 15.43
C TYR A 480 -12.87 16.06 15.29
N PHE A 481 -14.13 16.14 14.88
CA PHE A 481 -14.81 17.41 14.60
C PHE A 481 -15.85 17.71 15.69
N SER A 482 -15.42 18.43 16.73
CA SER A 482 -16.30 18.83 17.84
C SER A 482 -15.93 20.18 18.44
N ASP A 483 -16.93 20.84 19.03
CA ASP A 483 -16.77 22.08 19.79
C ASP A 483 -16.69 21.89 21.31
N LEU A 484 -16.86 20.65 21.81
CA LEU A 484 -16.73 20.30 23.23
C LEU A 484 -15.41 19.60 23.56
N PHE A 485 -14.40 19.68 22.69
CA PHE A 485 -13.08 19.13 23.00
C PHE A 485 -12.36 20.03 24.03
N VAL A 486 -12.22 19.55 25.28
CA VAL A 486 -11.95 20.40 26.47
C VAL A 486 -10.49 20.87 26.64
N GLU A 487 -9.43 20.26 26.07
CA GLU A 487 -8.05 20.59 26.54
C GLU A 487 -6.98 21.05 25.50
N PHE A 488 -7.18 21.00 24.18
CA PHE A 488 -6.06 21.09 23.21
C PHE A 488 -5.62 22.49 22.69
N ILE A 489 -5.95 23.58 23.41
CA ILE A 489 -5.30 24.91 23.24
C ILE A 489 -4.21 25.14 24.30
N GLN A 490 -3.98 24.22 25.24
CA GLN A 490 -3.11 24.47 26.39
C GLN A 490 -1.60 24.63 26.08
N ASP A 491 -1.14 24.41 24.84
CA ASP A 491 0.25 24.68 24.43
C ASP A 491 0.42 25.65 23.25
N VAL A 492 -0.28 26.79 23.27
CA VAL A 492 0.15 27.97 22.50
C VAL A 492 0.14 29.18 23.43
N PRO A 493 1.29 29.61 23.98
CA PRO A 493 1.33 30.82 24.78
C PRO A 493 0.93 32.01 23.90
N LYS A 494 -0.23 32.62 24.22
CA LYS A 494 -0.86 33.83 23.65
C LYS A 494 -2.03 33.66 22.66
N LEU A 495 -2.96 32.72 22.87
CA LEU A 495 -4.33 32.89 22.34
C LEU A 495 -5.31 33.13 23.50
N ILE A 496 -5.70 34.39 23.69
CA ILE A 496 -6.79 34.78 24.60
C ILE A 496 -8.08 34.16 24.06
N LEU A 497 -8.61 33.16 24.79
CA LEU A 497 -9.92 32.55 24.54
C LEU A 497 -11.04 33.58 24.77
N LYS A 498 -11.39 34.35 23.74
CA LYS A 498 -12.67 35.06 23.68
C LYS A 498 -13.77 34.02 23.48
N VAL A 499 -14.83 34.12 24.28
CA VAL A 499 -16.09 33.37 24.12
C VAL A 499 -16.52 33.38 22.64
N LEU A 500 -16.47 32.24 21.97
CA LEU A 500 -16.67 32.14 20.52
C LEU A 500 -18.17 32.16 20.18
N LYS A 501 -18.63 33.22 19.49
CA LYS A 501 -19.96 33.28 18.84
C LYS A 501 -20.05 32.24 17.72
N GLY A 502 -21.21 31.62 17.52
CA GLY A 502 -21.49 30.77 16.35
C GLY A 502 -22.21 29.44 16.65
N SER A 503 -22.44 28.62 15.62
CA SER A 503 -22.94 27.25 15.75
C SER A 503 -21.83 26.29 16.23
N PRO A 504 -22.15 25.10 16.76
CA PRO A 504 -21.15 24.08 17.07
C PRO A 504 -20.19 23.79 15.92
N ALA A 505 -20.70 23.62 14.70
CA ALA A 505 -19.87 23.41 13.50
C ALA A 505 -18.86 24.54 13.28
N SER A 506 -19.29 25.80 13.45
CA SER A 506 -18.39 26.96 13.28
C SER A 506 -17.29 27.02 14.34
N ARG A 507 -17.58 26.54 15.56
CA ARG A 507 -16.57 26.46 16.64
C ARG A 507 -15.60 25.29 16.41
N ALA A 508 -16.09 24.14 15.96
CA ALA A 508 -15.29 22.95 15.65
C ALA A 508 -14.36 23.16 14.44
N ALA A 509 -14.75 24.01 13.49
CA ALA A 509 -13.99 24.25 12.26
C ALA A 509 -12.58 24.81 12.48
N LEU A 510 -12.39 25.70 13.47
CA LEU A 510 -11.09 26.32 13.72
C LEU A 510 -10.04 25.31 14.22
N PRO A 511 -10.25 24.56 15.32
CA PRO A 511 -9.26 23.57 15.78
C PRO A 511 -9.02 22.48 14.73
N PHE A 512 -10.06 22.02 14.02
CA PHE A 512 -9.92 21.05 12.93
C PHE A 512 -8.97 21.56 11.83
N LYS A 513 -9.15 22.81 11.37
CA LYS A 513 -8.26 23.47 10.40
C LYS A 513 -6.82 23.58 10.92
N GLN A 514 -6.66 24.02 12.17
CA GLN A 514 -5.35 24.22 12.78
C GLN A 514 -4.56 22.91 12.88
N THR A 515 -5.21 21.81 13.27
CA THR A 515 -4.58 20.50 13.32
C THR A 515 -4.09 20.06 11.94
N ILE A 516 -4.92 20.17 10.89
CA ILE A 516 -4.48 19.79 9.53
C ILE A 516 -3.37 20.72 9.03
N GLN A 517 -3.44 22.02 9.31
CA GLN A 517 -2.36 22.96 8.98
C GLN A 517 -1.05 22.60 9.66
N TYR A 518 -1.09 22.22 10.93
CA TYR A 518 0.07 21.72 11.67
C TYR A 518 0.63 20.45 11.03
N LEU A 519 -0.20 19.45 10.74
CA LEU A 519 0.25 18.20 10.11
C LEU A 519 0.88 18.43 8.73
N LYS A 520 0.37 19.39 7.97
CA LYS A 520 0.95 19.77 6.67
C LYS A 520 2.35 20.38 6.76
N THR A 521 2.76 20.93 7.90
CA THR A 521 4.11 21.49 8.06
C THR A 521 5.21 20.44 7.86
N PHE A 522 4.89 19.16 8.08
CA PHE A 522 5.80 18.03 7.87
C PHE A 522 6.00 17.67 6.39
N LYS A 523 5.22 18.27 5.46
CA LYS A 523 5.31 18.04 4.00
C LYS A 523 5.19 16.56 3.61
N LYS A 524 4.26 15.87 4.26
CA LYS A 524 3.89 14.48 4.00
C LYS A 524 2.41 14.40 3.61
N PRO A 525 1.98 13.35 2.92
CA PRO A 525 0.57 13.13 2.67
C PRO A 525 -0.18 13.01 4.00
N VAL A 526 -1.36 13.63 4.10
CA VAL A 526 -2.21 13.61 5.30
C VAL A 526 -3.50 12.87 5.00
N ILE A 527 -3.75 11.79 5.72
CA ILE A 527 -4.98 11.01 5.68
C ILE A 527 -5.70 11.20 7.01
N ILE A 528 -6.95 11.64 6.95
CA ILE A 528 -7.85 11.53 8.11
C ILE A 528 -8.25 10.06 8.19
N SER A 529 -7.60 9.31 9.09
CA SER A 529 -7.68 7.85 9.15
C SER A 529 -8.93 7.36 9.88
N GLU A 530 -9.58 8.22 10.65
CA GLU A 530 -10.93 8.05 11.18
C GLU A 530 -11.61 9.42 11.26
N LEU A 531 -12.84 9.48 10.73
CA LEU A 531 -13.81 10.54 10.98
C LEU A 531 -15.16 9.88 11.21
N GLY A 532 -15.75 10.12 12.39
CA GLY A 532 -17.02 9.50 12.77
C GLY A 532 -17.90 10.44 13.57
N PHE A 533 -19.21 10.19 13.49
CA PHE A 533 -20.24 10.85 14.27
C PHE A 533 -21.21 9.78 14.79
N GLN A 534 -21.56 9.85 16.06
CA GLN A 534 -22.62 9.00 16.59
C GLN A 534 -23.99 9.41 16.04
N THR A 535 -24.91 8.45 16.00
CA THR A 535 -26.27 8.66 15.46
C THR A 535 -27.18 9.26 16.52
N VAL A 536 -26.83 10.46 16.98
CA VAL A 536 -27.48 11.15 18.08
C VAL A 536 -27.74 12.62 17.80
N SER A 537 -28.76 13.18 18.44
CA SER A 537 -29.00 14.62 18.44
C SER A 537 -27.78 15.36 19.01
N ASN A 538 -27.41 16.50 18.42
CA ASN A 538 -26.20 17.27 18.77
C ASN A 538 -24.87 16.53 18.52
N THR A 539 -24.81 15.60 17.55
CA THR A 539 -23.60 14.80 17.26
C THR A 539 -22.31 15.61 17.09
N ILE A 540 -22.34 16.82 16.52
CA ILE A 540 -21.12 17.67 16.40
C ILE A 540 -20.61 18.10 17.78
N ARG A 541 -21.51 18.35 18.74
CA ARG A 541 -21.08 18.71 20.10
C ARG A 541 -20.48 17.51 20.80
N VAL A 542 -21.14 16.36 20.71
CA VAL A 542 -20.67 15.09 21.26
C VAL A 542 -19.33 14.68 20.62
N GLY A 543 -19.19 14.90 19.32
CA GLY A 543 -18.03 14.50 18.56
C GLY A 543 -17.83 12.99 18.53
N PRO A 544 -16.57 12.53 18.57
CA PRO A 544 -16.21 11.11 18.61
C PRO A 544 -16.25 10.54 20.03
N MET A 545 -16.63 11.34 21.03
CA MET A 545 -16.59 10.86 22.40
C MET A 545 -17.48 9.63 22.48
N PRO A 546 -16.99 8.52 23.04
CA PRO A 546 -17.78 7.31 23.18
C PRO A 546 -18.79 7.51 24.32
N VAL A 547 -19.73 8.46 24.14
CA VAL A 547 -20.70 8.83 25.16
C VAL A 547 -21.69 7.72 25.46
N GLN A 548 -21.62 6.57 24.78
CA GLN A 548 -22.24 5.33 25.25
C GLN A 548 -21.79 4.94 26.67
N TYR A 549 -20.62 5.40 27.11
CA TYR A 549 -20.13 5.22 28.48
C TYR A 549 -20.52 6.37 29.41
N HIS A 550 -21.19 7.40 28.91
CA HIS A 550 -21.68 8.52 29.72
C HIS A 550 -23.03 8.15 30.36
N GLU A 551 -23.23 8.55 31.62
CA GLU A 551 -24.46 8.26 32.37
C GLU A 551 -25.73 8.78 31.66
N ASP A 552 -25.62 9.96 31.04
CA ASP A 552 -26.70 10.59 30.26
C ASP A 552 -26.83 10.08 28.81
N PHE A 553 -26.14 9.01 28.38
CA PHE A 553 -26.23 8.52 26.98
C PHE A 553 -27.67 8.34 26.49
N ASN A 554 -28.53 7.83 27.38
CA ASN A 554 -29.94 7.59 27.10
C ASN A 554 -30.74 8.87 26.85
N SER A 555 -30.26 10.03 27.34
CA SER A 555 -30.90 11.33 27.12
C SER A 555 -30.76 11.84 25.68
N PHE A 556 -29.75 11.40 24.94
CA PHE A 556 -29.57 11.75 23.55
C PHE A 556 -30.56 11.00 22.67
N LYS A 557 -31.24 11.72 21.76
CA LYS A 557 -32.20 11.12 20.82
C LYS A 557 -31.47 10.50 19.64
N TYR A 558 -31.94 9.36 19.16
CA TYR A 558 -31.47 8.80 17.89
C TYR A 558 -31.79 9.79 16.74
N ASP A 559 -30.78 10.13 15.92
CA ASP A 559 -30.94 11.13 14.86
C ASP A 559 -29.94 10.90 13.70
N GLU A 560 -30.40 10.25 12.63
CA GLU A 560 -29.60 10.03 11.40
C GLU A 560 -29.32 11.34 10.63
N SER A 561 -30.24 12.30 10.70
CA SER A 561 -30.06 13.59 10.03
C SER A 561 -28.95 14.38 10.69
N ALA A 562 -28.84 14.32 12.02
CA ALA A 562 -27.72 14.90 12.76
C ALA A 562 -26.38 14.26 12.35
N GLN A 563 -26.30 12.93 12.24
CA GLN A 563 -25.10 12.22 11.78
C GLN A 563 -24.68 12.67 10.37
N ALA A 564 -25.63 12.66 9.42
CA ALA A 564 -25.40 13.11 8.05
C ALA A 564 -24.95 14.57 7.99
N ASN A 565 -25.58 15.46 8.78
CA ASN A 565 -25.18 16.87 8.88
C ASN A 565 -23.77 17.04 9.46
N GLY A 566 -23.36 16.22 10.43
CA GLY A 566 -21.99 16.21 10.96
C GLY A 566 -20.96 16.01 9.87
N PHE A 567 -21.13 14.96 9.06
CA PHE A 567 -20.27 14.71 7.90
C PHE A 567 -20.31 15.85 6.87
N ALA A 568 -21.50 16.35 6.54
CA ALA A 568 -21.67 17.42 5.57
C ALA A 568 -20.92 18.71 5.97
N GLU A 569 -20.87 19.06 7.26
CA GLU A 569 -20.10 20.22 7.75
C GLU A 569 -18.59 20.04 7.54
N VAL A 570 -18.05 18.85 7.80
CA VAL A 570 -16.63 18.56 7.53
C VAL A 570 -16.33 18.60 6.03
N PHE A 571 -17.22 18.04 5.21
CA PHE A 571 -17.04 17.98 3.76
C PHE A 571 -17.04 19.38 3.11
N LYS A 572 -17.79 20.33 3.66
CA LYS A 572 -17.72 21.74 3.24
C LYS A 572 -16.31 22.31 3.44
N LEU A 573 -15.64 21.96 4.54
CA LEU A 573 -14.27 22.40 4.82
C LEU A 573 -13.27 21.72 3.88
N LEU A 574 -13.41 20.41 3.65
CA LEU A 574 -12.52 19.66 2.77
C LEU A 574 -12.60 20.09 1.30
N LYS A 575 -13.77 20.55 0.84
CA LYS A 575 -13.95 21.07 -0.54
C LYS A 575 -13.40 22.47 -0.76
N LYS A 576 -13.40 23.32 0.27
CA LYS A 576 -13.17 24.76 0.11
C LYS A 576 -11.89 25.27 0.78
N ASP A 577 -11.60 24.75 1.96
CA ASP A 577 -10.67 25.40 2.89
C ASP A 577 -9.46 24.52 3.23
N ILE A 578 -9.60 23.20 3.09
CA ILE A 578 -8.61 22.24 3.58
C ILE A 578 -8.40 21.10 2.59
N PHE A 579 -7.20 21.00 2.06
CA PHE A 579 -6.80 19.83 1.29
C PHE A 579 -6.28 18.70 2.21
N VAL A 580 -6.65 17.45 1.97
CA VAL A 580 -6.03 16.25 2.57
C VAL A 580 -5.91 15.18 1.48
N ASN A 581 -5.01 14.23 1.65
CA ASN A 581 -4.75 13.15 0.70
C ASN A 581 -5.68 11.95 0.87
N GLY A 582 -6.44 11.91 1.96
CA GLY A 582 -7.37 10.83 2.23
C GLY A 582 -8.34 11.13 3.35
N LEU A 583 -9.49 10.44 3.30
CA LEU A 583 -10.51 10.42 4.33
C LEU A 583 -11.06 9.00 4.45
N ILE A 584 -10.98 8.46 5.65
CA ILE A 584 -11.53 7.18 6.04
C ILE A 584 -12.66 7.42 7.05
N ILE A 585 -13.85 6.92 6.73
CA ILE A 585 -15.03 7.07 7.58
C ILE A 585 -15.06 5.99 8.65
N HIS A 586 -15.26 6.39 9.90
CA HIS A 586 -15.51 5.52 11.04
C HIS A 586 -17.02 5.50 11.34
N GLU A 587 -17.72 4.39 11.24
CA GLU A 587 -17.31 3.05 10.75
C GLU A 587 -18.44 2.42 9.94
N TRP A 588 -18.22 1.26 9.30
CA TRP A 588 -19.26 0.68 8.44
C TRP A 588 -20.51 0.22 9.19
N SER A 589 -20.37 -0.57 10.26
CA SER A 589 -21.50 -1.23 10.94
C SER A 589 -21.70 -0.72 12.35
N ASP A 590 -22.95 -0.59 12.78
CA ASP A 590 -23.26 -0.36 14.18
C ASP A 590 -23.03 -1.62 15.02
N HIS A 591 -22.67 -1.37 16.27
CA HIS A 591 -22.67 -2.36 17.35
C HIS A 591 -23.70 -2.03 18.44
N ILE A 592 -24.23 -0.79 18.42
CA ILE A 592 -25.29 -0.30 19.30
C ILE A 592 -26.20 0.65 18.49
N GLU A 593 -27.47 0.79 18.89
CA GLU A 593 -28.48 1.56 18.15
C GLU A 593 -28.04 3.00 17.83
N LYS A 594 -27.44 3.70 18.80
CA LYS A 594 -27.00 5.10 18.67
C LYS A 594 -25.52 5.23 18.28
N GLY A 595 -24.94 4.20 17.67
CA GLY A 595 -23.51 4.07 17.38
C GLY A 595 -22.99 4.96 16.24
N PHE A 596 -21.73 4.72 15.90
CA PHE A 596 -20.99 5.40 14.83
C PHE A 596 -21.23 4.80 13.44
N GLY A 597 -21.77 3.59 13.36
CA GLY A 597 -21.93 2.84 12.13
C GLY A 597 -22.72 3.61 11.08
N LEU A 598 -22.44 3.36 9.80
CA LEU A 598 -23.25 3.84 8.67
C LEU A 598 -24.41 2.89 8.35
N VAL A 599 -24.34 1.67 8.85
CA VAL A 599 -25.34 0.63 8.70
C VAL A 599 -25.84 0.18 10.07
N LYS A 600 -27.16 0.08 10.24
CA LYS A 600 -27.81 -0.34 11.48
C LYS A 600 -27.60 -1.82 11.76
N LEU A 601 -27.98 -2.26 12.96
CA LEU A 601 -27.91 -3.66 13.39
C LEU A 601 -28.69 -4.63 12.48
N ASP A 602 -29.73 -4.16 11.79
CA ASP A 602 -30.53 -4.93 10.84
C ASP A 602 -29.98 -4.90 9.40
N ASN A 603 -28.77 -4.36 9.21
CA ASN A 603 -28.09 -4.14 7.93
C ASN A 603 -28.73 -3.07 7.02
N THR A 604 -29.64 -2.24 7.52
CA THR A 604 -30.18 -1.10 6.75
C THR A 604 -29.21 0.09 6.77
N GLN A 605 -29.01 0.73 5.62
CA GLN A 605 -28.15 1.91 5.49
C GLN A 605 -28.80 3.15 6.12
N LYS A 606 -27.99 3.99 6.76
CA LYS A 606 -28.41 5.28 7.32
C LYS A 606 -28.30 6.40 6.29
N LEU A 607 -28.96 7.54 6.56
CA LEU A 607 -28.90 8.76 5.73
C LEU A 607 -27.48 9.30 5.46
N SER A 608 -26.53 8.98 6.33
CA SER A 608 -25.12 9.36 6.18
C SER A 608 -24.44 8.68 4.98
N CYS A 609 -24.89 7.48 4.57
CA CYS A 609 -24.35 6.77 3.39
C CYS A 609 -24.44 7.62 2.12
N ASP A 610 -25.60 8.21 1.84
CA ASP A 610 -25.81 9.06 0.67
C ASP A 610 -24.94 10.32 0.72
N THR A 611 -24.81 10.91 1.91
CA THR A 611 -23.98 12.11 2.12
C THR A 611 -22.52 11.83 1.80
N ILE A 612 -22.00 10.69 2.28
CA ILE A 612 -20.62 10.25 2.07
C ILE A 612 -20.39 9.84 0.62
N SER A 613 -21.26 9.01 0.05
CA SER A 613 -21.13 8.51 -1.33
C SER A 613 -21.11 9.66 -2.34
N ASN A 614 -22.02 10.62 -2.20
CA ASN A 614 -22.06 11.82 -3.05
C ASN A 614 -20.81 12.68 -2.88
N PHE A 615 -20.28 12.79 -1.66
CA PHE A 615 -19.02 13.48 -1.42
C PHE A 615 -17.86 12.77 -2.12
N PHE A 616 -17.64 11.48 -1.86
CA PHE A 616 -16.57 10.69 -2.47
C PHE A 616 -16.63 10.66 -3.99
N LYS A 617 -17.83 10.58 -4.59
CA LYS A 617 -18.01 10.68 -6.04
C LYS A 617 -17.51 12.01 -6.64
N THR A 618 -17.61 13.10 -5.89
CA THR A 618 -17.30 14.47 -6.38
C THR A 618 -16.02 15.05 -5.79
N TRP A 619 -15.33 14.32 -4.92
CA TRP A 619 -14.13 14.79 -4.26
C TRP A 619 -12.89 14.42 -5.09
N GLU A 620 -12.26 15.44 -5.66
CA GLU A 620 -11.10 15.34 -6.55
C GLU A 620 -10.03 16.38 -6.14
N ILE A 621 -8.80 16.19 -6.62
CA ILE A 621 -7.62 17.02 -6.29
C ILE A 621 -7.48 18.17 -7.28
#